data_AF-A0AAD7M8Q6-F1
#
_entry.id   AF-A0AAD7M8Q6-F1
#
_cell.length_a   1.000
_cell.length_b   1.000
_cell.length_c   1.000
_cell.angle_alpha   90.00
_cell.angle_beta   90.00
_cell.angle_gamma   90.00
#
_symmetry.space_group_name_H-M   'P 1'
#
loop_
_entity.id
_entity.type
_entity.pdbx_description
1 polymer ?
#
loop_
_entity_poly.entity_id
_entity_poly.type
_entity_poly.pdbx_seq_one_letter_code
_entity_poly.pdbx_strand_id
1 'polypeptide(L)'
;FTSRPFVALGTADGPGMAAINGCVGHHGKLACRLYCDLKGRRKPGGTHYYPARLRPHGYSEDGCSHPDVNLNHLLQNFTSAEAAKRYKTNLQHVIESPNKTQFEKRRLETGICKPTLFSGFPSRHILGIPGCFALDIMHLPALNIPDLMIPLWRGLFDCDKSDNK
;
A
#
# COMPACT_ATOMS: atom_id res chain seq x y z
N PHE A 1 -10.67 37.61 -13.77
CA PHE A 1 -11.19 36.23 -13.67
C PHE A 1 -10.27 35.43 -12.74
N THR A 2 -10.81 34.69 -11.78
CA THR A 2 -10.01 33.87 -10.84
C THR A 2 -10.44 32.41 -10.98
N SER A 3 -9.55 31.57 -11.53
CA SER A 3 -9.79 30.13 -11.65
C SER A 3 -9.59 29.43 -10.30
N ARG A 4 -10.45 28.47 -9.98
CA ARG A 4 -10.37 27.62 -8.77
C ARG A 4 -10.40 26.14 -9.19
N PRO A 5 -9.31 25.62 -9.76
CA PRO A 5 -9.28 24.24 -10.22
C PRO A 5 -9.48 23.26 -9.05
N PHE A 6 -10.22 22.19 -9.32
CA PHE A 6 -10.47 21.09 -8.39
C PHE A 6 -9.75 19.85 -8.90
N VAL A 7 -8.81 19.31 -8.13
CA VAL A 7 -8.09 18.08 -8.47
C VAL A 7 -8.83 16.91 -7.83
N ALA A 8 -9.73 16.30 -8.59
CA ALA A 8 -10.55 15.21 -8.08
C ALA A 8 -9.72 13.99 -7.72
N LEU A 9 -8.88 13.52 -8.64
CA LEU A 9 -8.11 12.29 -8.50
C LEU A 9 -6.66 12.50 -8.93
N GLY A 10 -5.73 12.02 -8.10
CA GLY A 10 -4.37 11.72 -8.52
C GLY A 10 -4.33 10.30 -9.06
N THR A 11 -3.98 10.14 -10.34
CA THR A 11 -3.80 8.84 -11.00
C THR A 11 -2.32 8.62 -11.28
N ALA A 12 -1.85 7.39 -11.06
CA ALA A 12 -0.51 6.94 -11.41
C ALA A 12 -0.43 5.40 -11.30
N ASP A 13 0.57 4.83 -11.97
CA ASP A 13 0.99 3.45 -11.79
C ASP A 13 1.57 3.22 -10.38
N GLY A 14 1.98 1.98 -10.06
CA GLY A 14 2.50 1.63 -8.72
C GLY A 14 3.64 2.55 -8.24
N PRO A 15 4.74 2.66 -9.00
CA PRO A 15 5.87 3.54 -8.67
C PRO A 15 5.50 5.03 -8.64
N GLY A 16 4.79 5.54 -9.65
CA GLY A 16 4.38 6.93 -9.72
C GLY A 16 3.46 7.32 -8.56
N MET A 17 2.57 6.42 -8.15
CA MET A 17 1.69 6.66 -7.02
C MET A 17 2.46 6.80 -5.71
N ALA A 18 3.49 5.98 -5.47
CA ALA A 18 4.33 6.10 -4.28
C ALA A 18 5.07 7.45 -4.22
N ALA A 19 5.51 7.96 -5.37
CA ALA A 19 6.14 9.27 -5.46
C ALA A 19 5.16 10.42 -5.12
N ILE A 20 3.90 10.31 -5.56
CA ILE A 20 2.86 11.33 -5.37
C ILE A 20 2.27 11.29 -3.95
N ASN A 21 1.86 10.12 -3.47
CA ASN A 21 1.20 9.96 -2.18
C ASN A 21 2.16 9.95 -0.99
N GLY A 22 3.47 9.81 -1.24
CA GLY A 22 4.51 9.83 -0.20
C GLY A 22 4.59 8.54 0.62
N CYS A 23 3.93 7.47 0.19
CA CYS A 23 3.98 6.15 0.84
C CYS A 23 5.14 5.30 0.29
N VAL A 24 5.43 4.18 0.95
CA VAL A 24 6.45 3.20 0.52
C VAL A 24 6.07 2.53 -0.81
N GLY A 25 4.77 2.46 -1.11
CA GLY A 25 4.25 1.81 -2.32
C GLY A 25 3.98 0.33 -2.14
N HIS A 26 3.94 -0.41 -3.25
CA HIS A 26 3.45 -1.79 -3.31
C HIS A 26 4.30 -2.82 -2.54
N HIS A 27 5.56 -2.51 -2.22
CA HIS A 27 6.44 -3.36 -1.41
C HIS A 27 6.37 -3.06 0.10
N GLY A 28 5.62 -2.05 0.51
CA GLY A 28 5.51 -1.65 1.91
C GLY A 28 4.65 -2.59 2.74
N LYS A 29 4.92 -2.66 4.05
CA LYS A 29 4.10 -3.42 5.01
C LYS A 29 2.62 -3.00 4.97
N LEU A 30 2.37 -1.71 4.84
CA LEU A 30 1.06 -1.13 4.56
C LEU A 30 1.11 -0.49 3.16
N ALA A 31 0.65 -1.24 2.16
CA ALA A 31 0.77 -0.86 0.75
C ALA A 31 -0.50 -0.25 0.13
N CYS A 32 -1.64 -0.29 0.84
CA CYS A 32 -2.92 0.17 0.30
C CYS A 32 -2.90 1.69 0.01
N ARG A 33 -3.24 2.08 -1.21
CA ARG A 33 -3.33 3.50 -1.64
C ARG A 33 -4.39 4.28 -0.87
N LEU A 34 -5.51 3.63 -0.54
CA LEU A 34 -6.58 4.18 0.30
C LEU A 34 -6.30 4.02 1.79
N TYR A 35 -5.11 3.51 2.13
CA TYR A 35 -4.61 3.39 3.49
C TYR A 35 -5.46 2.49 4.39
N CYS A 36 -6.00 1.38 3.87
CA CYS A 36 -6.64 0.35 4.70
C CYS A 36 -5.62 -0.39 5.60
N ASP A 37 -6.11 -1.07 6.63
CA ASP A 37 -5.26 -1.77 7.62
C ASP A 37 -4.73 -3.13 7.15
N LEU A 38 -4.85 -3.45 5.86
CA LEU A 38 -4.30 -4.69 5.33
C LEU A 38 -2.77 -4.65 5.42
N LYS A 39 -2.24 -5.44 6.36
CA LYS A 39 -0.80 -5.69 6.49
C LYS A 39 -0.39 -6.76 5.48
N GLY A 40 0.71 -6.50 4.78
CA GLY A 40 1.34 -7.47 3.91
C GLY A 40 2.15 -8.50 4.68
N ARG A 41 2.62 -9.51 3.95
CA ARG A 41 3.52 -10.59 4.42
C ARG A 41 4.77 -10.61 3.55
N ARG A 42 5.91 -10.96 4.14
CA ARG A 42 7.19 -11.06 3.40
C ARG A 42 7.72 -12.48 3.40
N LYS A 43 8.54 -12.83 2.41
CA LYS A 43 9.29 -14.10 2.46
C LYS A 43 10.26 -14.08 3.66
N PRO A 44 10.62 -15.25 4.23
CA PRO A 44 11.67 -15.35 5.23
C PRO A 44 12.96 -14.66 4.79
N GLY A 45 13.49 -13.77 5.64
CA GLY A 45 14.66 -12.94 5.32
C GLY A 45 14.46 -11.91 4.21
N GLY A 46 13.28 -11.83 3.61
CA GLY A 46 12.95 -10.89 2.54
C GLY A 46 12.67 -9.48 3.06
N THR A 47 12.80 -8.49 2.18
CA THR A 47 12.53 -7.07 2.46
C THR A 47 11.19 -6.59 1.89
N HIS A 48 10.62 -7.33 0.94
CA HIS A 48 9.39 -6.97 0.25
C HIS A 48 8.17 -7.59 0.91
N TYR A 49 7.16 -6.76 1.20
CA TYR A 49 5.85 -7.21 1.64
C TYR A 49 4.91 -7.36 0.44
N TYR A 50 4.20 -8.48 0.42
CA TYR A 50 3.16 -8.81 -0.53
C TYR A 50 1.79 -8.73 0.16
N PRO A 51 0.72 -8.30 -0.52
CA PRO A 51 -0.62 -8.21 0.04
C PRO A 51 -1.31 -9.60 0.16
N ALA A 52 -0.62 -10.56 0.78
CA ALA A 52 -1.09 -11.93 0.97
C ALA A 52 -2.04 -12.01 2.19
N ARG A 53 -3.31 -12.30 1.92
CA ARG A 53 -4.35 -12.39 2.97
C ARG A 53 -4.23 -13.65 3.81
N LEU A 54 -3.93 -14.78 3.16
CA LEU A 54 -3.78 -16.08 3.81
C LEU A 54 -2.37 -16.21 4.38
N ARG A 55 -2.28 -16.78 5.58
CA ARG A 55 -1.02 -17.12 6.23
C ARG A 55 -0.51 -18.43 5.62
N PRO A 56 0.71 -18.44 5.06
CA PRO A 56 1.29 -19.69 4.55
C PRO A 56 1.49 -20.71 5.67
N HIS A 57 1.52 -21.99 5.32
CA HIS A 57 1.81 -23.07 6.26
C HIS A 57 3.25 -22.96 6.80
N GLY A 58 3.45 -23.24 8.09
CA GLY A 58 4.77 -23.14 8.73
C GLY A 58 5.34 -21.71 8.79
N TYR A 59 4.53 -20.68 8.53
CA TYR A 59 4.99 -19.30 8.44
C TYR A 59 5.00 -18.58 9.79
N SER A 60 6.14 -18.04 10.21
CA SER A 60 6.27 -17.29 11.47
C SER A 60 7.21 -16.08 11.36
N GLU A 61 7.06 -15.28 10.30
CA GLU A 61 7.89 -14.09 10.11
C GLU A 61 7.50 -12.95 11.04
N ASP A 62 8.51 -12.39 11.71
CA ASP A 62 8.30 -11.26 12.62
C ASP A 62 7.69 -10.05 11.89
N GLY A 63 6.76 -9.39 12.60
CA GLY A 63 6.02 -8.24 12.10
C GLY A 63 4.90 -8.55 11.09
N CYS A 64 4.73 -9.80 10.63
CA CYS A 64 3.65 -10.20 9.71
C CYS A 64 3.09 -11.61 9.92
N SER A 65 3.22 -12.14 11.15
CA SER A 65 2.67 -13.44 11.59
C SER A 65 1.16 -13.46 11.91
N HIS A 66 0.44 -12.39 11.56
CA HIS A 66 -1.01 -12.26 11.82
C HIS A 66 -1.82 -13.40 11.17
N PRO A 67 -3.00 -13.75 11.70
CA PRO A 67 -3.88 -14.75 11.09
C PRO A 67 -4.39 -14.30 9.71
N ASP A 68 -5.14 -15.19 9.07
CA ASP A 68 -5.81 -14.90 7.79
C ASP A 68 -6.67 -13.65 7.89
N VAL A 69 -6.62 -12.83 6.84
CA VAL A 69 -7.37 -11.57 6.80
C VAL A 69 -8.61 -11.75 5.93
N ASN A 70 -9.78 -11.78 6.56
CA ASN A 70 -11.06 -11.69 5.87
C ASN A 70 -11.33 -10.21 5.50
N LEU A 71 -11.45 -9.91 4.20
CA LEU A 71 -11.65 -8.54 3.72
C LEU A 71 -13.02 -7.98 4.10
N ASN A 72 -14.08 -8.80 4.12
CA ASN A 72 -15.40 -8.33 4.50
C ASN A 72 -15.41 -7.85 5.95
N HIS A 73 -14.73 -8.59 6.83
CA HIS A 73 -14.56 -8.18 8.22
C HIS A 73 -13.63 -6.97 8.36
N LEU A 74 -12.47 -6.97 7.67
CA LEU A 74 -11.51 -5.87 7.71
C LEU A 74 -12.13 -4.54 7.25
N LEU A 75 -12.94 -4.60 6.20
CA LEU A 75 -13.52 -3.43 5.56
C LEU A 75 -14.93 -3.09 6.04
N GLN A 76 -15.49 -3.87 6.97
CA GLN A 76 -16.87 -3.70 7.46
C GLN A 76 -17.16 -2.28 7.93
N ASN A 77 -16.20 -1.68 8.65
CA ASN A 77 -16.30 -0.32 9.19
C ASN A 77 -15.36 0.66 8.48
N PHE A 78 -14.73 0.27 7.38
CA PHE A 78 -13.75 1.12 6.73
C PHE A 78 -14.43 2.34 6.09
N THR A 79 -14.07 3.54 6.56
CA THR A 79 -14.53 4.80 5.97
C THR A 79 -13.37 5.68 5.53
N SER A 80 -13.60 6.53 4.52
CA SER A 80 -12.61 7.52 4.07
C SER A 80 -12.21 8.51 5.19
N ALA A 81 -13.14 8.83 6.09
CA ALA A 81 -12.87 9.73 7.23
C ALA A 81 -11.90 9.09 8.24
N GLU A 82 -12.10 7.82 8.59
CA GLU A 82 -11.19 7.07 9.46
C GLU A 82 -9.83 6.85 8.81
N ALA A 83 -9.81 6.52 7.52
CA ALA A 83 -8.57 6.40 6.75
C ALA A 83 -7.77 7.71 6.75
N ALA A 84 -8.44 8.84 6.55
CA ALA A 84 -7.82 10.17 6.62
C ALA A 84 -7.29 10.49 8.02
N LYS A 85 -8.05 10.17 9.07
CA LYS A 85 -7.62 10.34 10.47
C LYS A 85 -6.39 9.50 10.79
N ARG A 86 -6.39 8.22 10.40
CA ARG A 86 -5.25 7.30 10.58
C ARG A 86 -4.04 7.78 9.79
N TYR A 87 -4.22 8.17 8.53
CA TYR A 87 -3.16 8.73 7.69
C TYR A 87 -2.51 9.95 8.35
N LYS A 88 -3.31 10.91 8.81
CA LYS A 88 -2.80 12.12 9.45
C LYS A 88 -2.03 11.81 10.74
N THR A 89 -2.56 10.91 11.56
CA THR A 89 -1.90 10.47 12.81
C THR A 89 -0.56 9.80 12.53
N ASN A 90 -0.54 8.90 11.56
CA ASN A 90 0.67 8.17 11.18
C ASN A 90 1.69 9.05 10.46
N LEU A 91 1.25 10.01 9.64
CA LEU A 91 2.11 11.00 9.02
C LEU A 91 2.78 11.86 10.09
N GLN A 92 2.02 12.36 11.07
CA GLN A 92 2.57 13.11 12.19
C GLN A 92 3.61 12.28 12.95
N HIS A 93 3.28 11.02 13.23
CA HIS A 93 4.20 10.09 13.87
C HIS A 93 5.52 9.95 13.08
N VAL A 94 5.47 9.83 11.75
CA VAL A 94 6.69 9.78 10.92
C VAL A 94 7.46 11.10 10.92
N ILE A 95 6.77 12.25 10.84
CA ILE A 95 7.39 13.59 10.86
C ILE A 95 8.13 13.84 12.18
N GLU A 96 7.56 13.42 13.31
CA GLU A 96 8.13 13.59 14.66
C GLU A 96 9.27 12.60 14.97
N SER A 97 9.86 11.96 13.96
CA SER A 97 10.97 11.02 14.17
C SER A 97 12.22 11.79 14.63
N PRO A 98 12.79 11.49 15.82
CA PRO A 98 13.93 12.26 16.34
C PRO A 98 15.24 11.98 15.62
N ASN A 99 15.32 10.87 14.88
CA ASN A 99 16.51 10.47 14.12
C ASN A 99 16.14 9.47 13.01
N LYS A 100 17.13 9.15 12.17
CA LYS A 100 16.98 8.22 11.04
C LYS A 100 16.48 6.84 11.45
N THR A 101 16.99 6.28 12.54
CA THR A 101 16.58 4.95 13.03
C THR A 101 15.10 4.91 13.41
N GLN A 102 14.62 5.94 14.13
CA GLN A 102 13.21 6.05 14.45
C GLN A 102 12.35 6.31 13.20
N PHE A 103 12.85 7.12 12.27
CA PHE A 103 12.18 7.34 10.99
C PHE A 103 11.99 6.03 10.22
N GLU A 104 13.04 5.21 10.09
CA GLU A 104 12.96 3.92 9.39
C GLU A 104 11.98 2.96 10.04
N LYS A 105 11.97 2.90 11.39
CA LYS A 105 11.00 2.10 12.16
C LYS A 105 9.57 2.57 11.91
N ARG A 106 9.30 3.87 12.06
CA ARG A 106 7.96 4.45 11.88
C ARG A 106 7.50 4.37 10.42
N ARG A 107 8.41 4.52 9.46
CA ARG A 107 8.16 4.32 8.03
C ARG A 107 7.74 2.88 7.73
N LEU A 108 8.43 1.89 8.32
CA LEU A 108 8.08 0.48 8.17
C LEU A 108 6.70 0.17 8.76
N GLU A 109 6.40 0.71 9.95
CA GLU A 109 5.14 0.47 10.65
C GLU A 109 3.94 1.11 9.95
N THR A 110 4.11 2.34 9.45
CA THR A 110 3.01 3.14 8.89
C THR A 110 2.90 3.06 7.36
N GLY A 111 3.94 2.62 6.67
CA GLY A 111 4.01 2.67 5.20
C GLY A 111 4.15 4.08 4.62
N ILE A 112 4.41 5.11 5.43
CA ILE A 112 4.57 6.51 5.00
C ILE A 112 6.04 6.90 5.01
N CYS A 113 6.52 7.49 3.91
CA CYS A 113 7.89 8.01 3.79
C CYS A 113 7.95 9.53 4.00
N LYS A 114 6.93 10.26 3.54
CA LYS A 114 6.89 11.72 3.51
C LYS A 114 5.46 12.23 3.34
N PRO A 115 5.18 13.52 3.58
CA PRO A 115 3.92 14.13 3.15
C PRO A 115 3.68 13.92 1.65
N THR A 116 2.43 13.71 1.26
CA THR A 116 2.05 13.68 -0.14
C THR A 116 2.25 15.05 -0.80
N LEU A 117 2.56 15.08 -2.10
CA LEU A 117 2.52 16.31 -2.90
C LEU A 117 1.15 17.03 -2.79
N PHE A 118 0.08 16.28 -2.56
CA PHE A 118 -1.28 16.82 -2.48
C PHE A 118 -1.55 17.56 -1.17
N SER A 119 -0.65 17.51 -0.18
CA SER A 119 -0.79 18.29 1.06
C SER A 119 -0.66 19.79 0.82
N GLY A 120 -0.13 20.20 -0.33
CA GLY A 120 -0.08 21.60 -0.76
C GLY A 120 -1.41 22.14 -1.29
N PHE A 121 -2.38 21.29 -1.62
CA PHE A 121 -3.68 21.75 -2.09
C PHE A 121 -4.59 22.17 -0.93
N PRO A 122 -5.41 23.23 -1.11
CA PRO A 122 -6.51 23.51 -0.19
C PRO A 122 -7.46 22.30 -0.10
N SER A 123 -7.88 21.94 1.11
CA SER A 123 -8.76 20.78 1.34
C SER A 123 -10.05 20.82 0.53
N ARG A 124 -10.61 22.02 0.30
CA ARG A 124 -11.80 22.25 -0.53
C ARG A 124 -11.58 22.03 -2.04
N HIS A 125 -10.35 21.84 -2.50
CA HIS A 125 -10.00 21.69 -3.91
C HIS A 125 -9.55 20.25 -4.28
N ILE A 126 -9.71 19.29 -3.36
CA ILE A 126 -9.42 17.86 -3.57
C ILE A 126 -10.49 17.00 -2.91
N LEU A 127 -10.62 15.73 -3.32
CA LEU A 127 -11.51 14.75 -2.67
C LEU A 127 -11.02 14.26 -1.29
N GLY A 128 -9.90 14.79 -0.80
CA GLY A 128 -9.31 14.48 0.51
C GLY A 128 -8.26 13.39 0.46
N ILE A 129 -7.33 13.40 1.42
CA ILE A 129 -6.19 12.46 1.48
C ILE A 129 -6.51 11.35 2.51
N PRO A 130 -6.28 10.06 2.20
CA PRO A 130 -5.71 9.52 0.96
C PRO A 130 -6.75 9.18 -0.13
N GLY A 131 -8.04 9.49 0.09
CA GLY A 131 -9.15 9.11 -0.80
C GLY A 131 -9.06 9.62 -2.24
N CYS A 132 -8.31 10.70 -2.49
CA CYS A 132 -8.08 11.25 -3.82
C CYS A 132 -7.05 10.46 -4.65
N PHE A 133 -6.38 9.45 -4.08
CA PHE A 133 -5.45 8.60 -4.82
C PHE A 133 -6.18 7.41 -5.44
N ALA A 134 -6.44 7.51 -6.73
CA ALA A 134 -7.21 6.50 -7.45
C ALA A 134 -6.53 5.11 -7.35
N LEU A 135 -7.37 4.10 -7.13
CA LEU A 135 -6.96 2.71 -7.31
C LEU A 135 -6.66 2.46 -8.78
N ASP A 136 -5.66 1.62 -9.03
CA ASP A 136 -5.24 1.26 -10.38
C ASP A 136 -5.63 -0.18 -10.66
N ILE A 137 -6.41 -0.37 -11.73
CA ILE A 137 -6.76 -1.67 -12.31
C ILE A 137 -6.30 -1.78 -13.77
N MET A 138 -5.58 -0.79 -14.28
CA MET A 138 -5.27 -0.65 -15.71
C MET A 138 -4.50 -1.86 -16.25
N HIS A 139 -3.58 -2.40 -15.46
CA HIS A 139 -2.76 -3.55 -15.85
C HIS A 139 -3.40 -4.90 -15.51
N LEU A 140 -4.48 -4.92 -14.73
CA LEU A 140 -5.03 -6.18 -14.22
C LEU A 140 -5.50 -7.14 -15.33
N PRO A 141 -6.40 -6.75 -16.25
CA PRO A 141 -6.95 -7.69 -17.23
C PRO A 141 -5.97 -8.05 -18.34
N ALA A 142 -5.10 -7.12 -18.73
CA ALA A 142 -4.29 -7.25 -19.95
C ALA A 142 -2.84 -7.65 -19.70
N LEU A 143 -2.28 -7.41 -18.50
CA LEU A 143 -0.91 -7.77 -18.15
C LEU A 143 -0.89 -8.74 -16.96
N ASN A 144 -1.36 -8.32 -15.79
CA ASN A 144 -1.16 -9.09 -14.56
C ASN A 144 -1.85 -10.46 -14.60
N ILE A 145 -3.11 -10.55 -15.04
CA ILE A 145 -3.81 -11.83 -15.16
C ILE A 145 -3.12 -12.74 -16.19
N PRO A 146 -2.90 -12.33 -17.46
CA PRO A 146 -2.25 -13.22 -18.42
C PRO A 146 -0.81 -13.60 -18.03
N ASP A 147 -0.01 -12.65 -17.54
CA ASP A 147 1.39 -12.90 -17.10
C ASP A 147 1.46 -13.85 -15.92
N LEU A 148 0.41 -13.90 -15.08
CA LEU A 148 0.36 -14.83 -13.96
C LEU A 148 -0.37 -16.14 -14.25
N MET A 149 -1.36 -16.17 -15.14
CA MET A 149 -2.18 -17.37 -15.34
C MET A 149 -1.64 -18.24 -16.48
N ILE A 150 -1.12 -17.63 -17.56
CA ILE A 150 -0.63 -18.39 -18.71
C ILE A 150 0.60 -19.23 -18.35
N PRO A 151 1.64 -18.69 -17.67
CA PRO A 151 2.77 -19.53 -17.27
C PRO A 151 2.35 -20.59 -16.25
N LEU A 152 1.33 -20.34 -15.43
CA LEU A 152 0.85 -21.29 -14.41
C LEU A 152 0.23 -22.50 -15.09
N TRP A 153 -0.69 -22.26 -16.02
CA TRP A 153 -1.35 -23.33 -16.77
C TRP A 153 -0.41 -24.09 -17.70
N ARG A 154 0.68 -23.45 -18.15
CA ARG A 154 1.68 -24.08 -19.03
C ARG A 154 2.85 -24.70 -18.28
N GLY A 155 2.92 -24.59 -16.95
CA GLY A 155 4.07 -25.08 -16.17
C GLY A 155 5.38 -24.33 -16.48
N LEU A 156 5.28 -23.05 -16.84
CA LEU A 156 6.40 -22.18 -17.23
C LEU A 156 6.71 -21.12 -16.17
N PHE A 157 6.17 -21.24 -14.95
CA PHE A 157 6.53 -20.31 -13.88
C PHE A 157 7.99 -20.44 -13.48
N ASP A 158 8.64 -19.30 -13.30
CA ASP A 158 9.89 -19.24 -12.58
C ASP A 158 9.61 -19.59 -11.11
N CYS A 159 10.26 -20.67 -10.67
CA CYS A 159 10.22 -21.15 -9.30
C CYS A 159 11.42 -20.59 -8.54
N ASP A 160 11.22 -20.19 -7.29
CA ASP A 160 12.33 -19.88 -6.40
C ASP A 160 13.17 -21.15 -6.15
N LYS A 161 14.41 -20.99 -5.72
CA LYS A 161 15.33 -22.13 -5.50
C LYS A 161 14.81 -23.13 -4.46
N SER A 162 13.96 -22.67 -3.55
CA SER A 162 13.34 -23.48 -2.50
C SER A 162 11.99 -24.07 -2.89
N ASP A 163 11.46 -23.74 -4.07
CA ASP A 163 10.15 -24.22 -4.50
C ASP A 163 10.29 -25.65 -5.05
N ASN A 164 9.31 -26.49 -4.74
CA ASN A 164 9.21 -27.82 -5.34
C ASN A 164 8.64 -27.68 -6.76
N LYS A 165 9.36 -28.20 -7.76
CA LYS A 165 8.86 -28.32 -9.14
C LYS A 165 8.11 -29.61 -9.35
#